data_AF-A0A4Z0QCK4-F1
#
_entry.id   AF-A0A4Z0QCK4-F1
#
_cell.length_a   1.000
_cell.length_b   1.000
_cell.length_c   1.000
_cell.angle_alpha   90.00
_cell.angle_beta   90.00
_cell.angle_gamma   90.00
#
_symmetry.space_group_name_H-M   'P 1'
#
loop_
_entity.id
_entity.type
_entity.pdbx_description
1 polymer ?
#
loop_
_entity_poly.entity_id
_entity_poly.type
_entity_poly.pdbx_seq_one_letter_code
_entity_poly.pdbx_strand_id
1 'polypeptide(L)'
;KCGLLWSREGRLFNYVGDRQLYKNLSPDSIRKEVDASLQRLGIDYIDIYMTHWQSVPPFFTPIAETVGVLNELKAEGKIRSIGAANVDVSHIREYLKHGELDIIQAKYSILDRALETELLPLCREHGIVVQG
;
A
#
# COMPACT_ATOMS: atom_id res chain seq x y z
N LYS A 1 -2.08 -5.85 -4.43
CA LYS A 1 -2.23 -4.80 -3.40
C LYS A 1 -2.88 -5.39 -2.16
N CYS A 2 -2.64 -4.82 -0.98
CA CYS A 2 -3.27 -5.17 0.31
C CYS A 2 -4.06 -3.99 0.89
N GLY A 3 -4.76 -4.23 2.01
CA GLY A 3 -5.35 -3.20 2.84
C GLY A 3 -6.83 -2.94 2.57
N LEU A 4 -7.46 -3.69 1.65
CA LEU A 4 -8.90 -3.63 1.39
C LEU A 4 -9.50 -5.03 1.42
N LEU A 5 -10.41 -5.25 2.38
CA LEU A 5 -10.97 -6.56 2.70
C LEU A 5 -12.49 -6.57 2.60
N TRP A 6 -13.03 -7.75 2.26
CA TRP A 6 -14.46 -8.04 2.38
C TRP A 6 -14.87 -8.47 3.80
N SER A 7 -13.90 -8.68 4.71
CA SER A 7 -14.16 -8.99 6.11
C SER A 7 -14.63 -7.74 6.86
N ARG A 8 -15.48 -7.92 7.87
CA ARG A 8 -15.98 -6.82 8.74
C ARG A 8 -14.96 -6.34 9.78
N GLU A 9 -13.68 -6.61 9.57
CA GLU A 9 -12.59 -6.27 10.48
C GLU A 9 -11.74 -5.15 9.86
N GLY A 10 -12.02 -3.92 10.27
CA GLY A 10 -11.38 -2.72 9.75
C GLY A 10 -12.27 -1.49 9.80
N ARG A 11 -11.82 -0.39 9.20
CA ARG A 11 -12.64 0.80 8.95
C ARG A 11 -13.51 0.56 7.71
N LEU A 12 -14.83 0.70 7.82
CA LEU A 12 -15.71 0.69 6.65
C LEU A 12 -15.25 1.75 5.63
N PHE A 13 -14.95 1.31 4.42
CA PHE A 13 -14.44 2.14 3.33
C PHE A 13 -15.51 2.43 2.28
N ASN A 14 -16.18 1.40 1.78
CA ASN A 14 -17.18 1.56 0.73
C ASN A 14 -18.19 0.40 0.69
N TYR A 15 -19.25 0.58 -0.10
CA TYR A 15 -20.20 -0.46 -0.47
C TYR A 15 -20.02 -0.82 -1.94
N VAL A 16 -20.04 -2.11 -2.26
CA VAL A 16 -20.02 -2.64 -3.62
C VAL A 16 -21.23 -3.54 -3.78
N GLY A 17 -22.32 -2.99 -4.31
CA GLY A 17 -23.63 -3.65 -4.26
C GLY A 17 -24.09 -3.83 -2.82
N ASP A 18 -24.35 -5.08 -2.44
CA ASP A 18 -24.74 -5.50 -1.09
C ASP A 18 -23.54 -5.78 -0.17
N ARG A 19 -22.31 -5.72 -0.68
CA ARG A 19 -21.10 -6.04 0.07
C ARG A 19 -20.44 -4.79 0.65
N GLN A 20 -19.88 -4.93 1.84
CA GLN A 20 -19.09 -3.91 2.51
C GLN A 20 -17.60 -4.19 2.30
N LEU A 21 -16.84 -3.12 2.03
CA LEU A 21 -15.40 -3.14 1.88
C LEU A 21 -14.76 -2.35 3.02
N TYR A 22 -13.72 -2.91 3.63
CA TYR A 22 -13.08 -2.37 4.83
C TYR A 22 -11.59 -2.12 4.59
N LYS A 23 -11.05 -1.08 5.22
CA LYS A 23 -9.62 -0.79 5.31
C LYS A 23 -9.02 -1.43 6.55
N ASN A 24 -7.95 -2.20 6.37
CA ASN A 24 -7.20 -2.80 7.45
C ASN A 24 -5.76 -3.06 6.99
N LEU A 25 -4.80 -2.35 7.58
CA LEU A 25 -3.36 -2.52 7.29
C LEU A 25 -2.61 -3.10 8.50
N SER A 26 -3.29 -3.81 9.40
CA SER A 26 -2.59 -4.49 10.49
C SER A 26 -1.60 -5.52 9.93
N PRO A 27 -0.47 -5.77 10.62
CA PRO A 27 0.51 -6.78 10.20
C PRO A 27 -0.12 -8.15 9.91
N ASP A 28 -1.03 -8.59 10.77
CA ASP A 28 -1.75 -9.86 10.61
C ASP A 28 -2.63 -9.89 9.36
N SER A 29 -3.30 -8.77 9.04
CA SER A 29 -4.09 -8.66 7.81
C SER A 29 -3.21 -8.79 6.58
N ILE A 30 -2.11 -8.03 6.55
CA ILE A 30 -1.19 -7.99 5.41
C ILE A 30 -0.59 -9.37 5.14
N ARG A 31 -0.19 -10.11 6.20
CA ARG A 31 0.31 -11.48 6.07
C ARG A 31 -0.74 -12.43 5.48
N LYS A 32 -1.98 -12.38 5.96
CA LYS A 32 -3.08 -13.19 5.39
C LYS A 32 -3.37 -12.81 3.93
N GLU A 33 -3.36 -11.52 3.61
CA GLU A 33 -3.63 -11.02 2.26
C GLU A 33 -2.56 -11.41 1.24
N VAL A 34 -1.28 -11.38 1.62
CA VAL A 34 -0.18 -11.79 0.72
C VAL A 34 -0.23 -13.29 0.48
N ASP A 35 -0.42 -14.12 1.51
CA ASP A 35 -0.52 -15.57 1.36
C ASP A 35 -1.70 -15.97 0.48
N ALA A 36 -2.86 -15.36 0.71
CA ALA A 36 -4.04 -15.58 -0.12
C ALA A 36 -3.82 -15.08 -1.56
N SER A 37 -3.01 -14.04 -1.78
CA SER A 37 -2.68 -13.55 -3.13
C SER A 37 -1.76 -14.52 -3.87
N LEU A 38 -0.70 -15.00 -3.21
CA LEU A 38 0.22 -16.00 -3.74
C LEU A 38 -0.53 -17.29 -4.13
N GLN A 39 -1.39 -17.78 -3.24
CA GLN A 39 -2.22 -18.96 -3.49
C GLN A 39 -3.16 -18.77 -4.69
N ARG A 40 -3.86 -17.62 -4.79
CA ARG A 40 -4.79 -17.36 -5.92
C ARG A 40 -4.08 -17.25 -7.26
N LEU A 41 -2.87 -16.70 -7.26
CA LEU A 41 -2.08 -16.50 -8.48
C LEU A 41 -1.28 -17.74 -8.86
N GLY A 42 -1.07 -18.69 -7.93
CA GLY A 42 -0.25 -19.87 -8.17
C GLY A 42 1.23 -19.54 -8.37
N ILE A 43 1.73 -18.52 -7.66
CA ILE A 43 3.12 -18.04 -7.73
C ILE A 43 3.75 -18.00 -6.34
N ASP A 44 5.07 -18.11 -6.28
CA ASP A 44 5.81 -18.16 -5.01
C ASP A 44 6.18 -16.76 -4.46
N TYR A 45 6.18 -15.74 -5.32
CA TYR A 45 6.48 -14.36 -4.93
C TYR A 45 5.71 -13.35 -5.79
N ILE A 46 5.57 -12.12 -5.28
CA ILE A 46 5.01 -10.98 -6.01
C ILE A 46 6.11 -9.95 -6.27
N ASP A 47 6.33 -9.55 -7.52
CA ASP A 47 7.36 -8.55 -7.86
C ASP A 47 7.11 -7.21 -7.14
N ILE A 48 5.89 -6.68 -7.21
CA ILE A 48 5.53 -5.41 -6.57
C ILE A 48 4.29 -5.60 -5.71
N TYR A 49 4.43 -5.45 -4.39
CA TYR A 49 3.31 -5.51 -3.46
C TYR A 49 3.05 -4.13 -2.88
N MET A 50 1.80 -3.65 -3.00
CA MET A 50 1.44 -2.28 -2.63
C MET A 50 0.31 -2.20 -1.61
N THR A 51 0.38 -1.25 -0.68
CA THR A 51 -0.80 -0.83 0.09
C THR A 51 -1.77 -0.11 -0.84
N HIS A 52 -3.05 -0.50 -0.82
CA HIS A 52 -4.05 0.13 -1.68
C HIS A 52 -4.45 1.52 -1.17
N TRP A 53 -4.55 1.68 0.14
CA TRP A 53 -4.85 2.93 0.83
C TRP A 53 -4.21 2.90 2.20
N GLN A 54 -3.79 4.06 2.72
CA GLN A 54 -3.30 4.14 4.09
C GLN A 54 -4.44 3.95 5.11
N SER A 55 -4.07 3.49 6.30
CA SER A 55 -4.99 3.25 7.41
C SER A 55 -5.54 4.58 7.93
N VAL A 56 -6.75 4.57 8.49
CA VAL A 56 -7.41 5.78 9.01
C VAL A 56 -8.20 5.46 10.28
N PRO A 57 -8.34 6.40 11.23
CA PRO A 57 -9.16 6.20 12.43
C PRO A 57 -10.60 5.76 12.12
N PRO A 58 -11.28 5.03 13.04
CA PRO A 58 -10.76 4.55 14.33
C PRO A 58 -9.94 3.26 14.22
N PHE A 59 -9.89 2.63 13.03
CA PHE A 59 -9.10 1.42 12.80
C PHE A 59 -7.75 1.81 12.18
N PHE A 60 -6.90 2.40 13.02
CA PHE A 60 -5.63 2.98 12.60
C PHE A 60 -4.48 2.01 12.85
N THR A 61 -3.66 1.81 11.83
CA THR A 61 -2.37 1.13 11.91
C THR A 61 -1.29 2.10 11.46
N PRO A 62 -0.33 2.48 12.32
CA PRO A 62 0.79 3.33 11.92
C PRO A 62 1.52 2.79 10.69
N ILE A 63 1.96 3.69 9.80
CA ILE A 63 2.76 3.29 8.62
C ILE A 63 4.02 2.53 9.05
N ALA A 64 4.62 2.86 10.20
CA ALA A 64 5.76 2.12 10.75
C ALA A 64 5.49 0.61 10.88
N GLU A 65 4.32 0.23 11.43
CA GLU A 65 3.94 -1.18 11.59
C GLU A 65 3.63 -1.83 10.23
N THR A 66 2.98 -1.10 9.33
CA THR A 66 2.71 -1.54 7.96
C THR A 66 4.01 -1.82 7.19
N VAL A 67 4.97 -0.90 7.26
CA VAL A 67 6.28 -1.03 6.61
C VAL A 67 7.10 -2.13 7.25
N GLY A 68 7.04 -2.28 8.58
CA GLY A 68 7.69 -3.38 9.30
C GLY A 68 7.32 -4.74 8.73
N VAL A 69 6.03 -5.03 8.59
CA VAL A 69 5.58 -6.31 8.01
C VAL A 69 5.92 -6.43 6.52
N LEU A 70 5.89 -5.35 5.74
CA LEU A 70 6.28 -5.38 4.34
C LEU A 70 7.77 -5.70 4.18
N ASN A 71 8.63 -5.15 5.05
CA ASN A 71 10.05 -5.48 5.09
C ASN A 71 10.29 -6.95 5.46
N GLU A 72 9.55 -7.48 6.43
CA GLU A 72 9.61 -8.91 6.76
C GLU A 72 9.22 -9.79 5.57
N LEU A 73 8.12 -9.46 4.88
CA LEU A 73 7.68 -10.18 3.68
C LEU A 73 8.70 -10.10 2.53
N LYS A 74 9.39 -8.97 2.40
CA LYS A 74 10.49 -8.79 1.44
C LYS A 74 11.68 -9.67 1.81
N ALA A 75 12.06 -9.71 3.09
CA ALA A 75 13.12 -10.57 3.60
C ALA A 75 12.79 -12.08 3.48
N GLU A 76 11.51 -12.45 3.65
CA GLU A 76 10.99 -13.80 3.41
C GLU A 76 10.97 -14.19 1.91
N GLY A 77 11.21 -13.25 1.00
CA GLY A 77 11.18 -13.47 -0.44
C GLY A 77 9.78 -13.57 -1.04
N LYS A 78 8.72 -13.36 -0.25
CA LYS A 78 7.32 -13.36 -0.71
C LYS A 78 6.99 -12.16 -1.59
N ILE A 79 7.68 -11.04 -1.39
CA ILE A 79 7.58 -9.85 -2.24
C ILE A 79 8.98 -9.35 -2.61
N ARG A 80 9.14 -8.70 -3.77
CA ARG A 80 10.44 -8.16 -4.19
C ARG A 80 10.56 -6.65 -4.04
N SER A 81 9.44 -5.95 -4.16
CA SER A 81 9.36 -4.50 -4.05
C SER A 81 8.13 -4.06 -3.28
N ILE A 82 8.27 -2.94 -2.57
CA ILE A 82 7.25 -2.30 -1.76
C ILE A 82 6.72 -1.09 -2.53
N GLY A 83 5.41 -1.00 -2.65
CA GLY A 83 4.77 0.21 -3.18
C GLY A 83 3.61 0.71 -2.35
N ALA A 84 3.10 1.88 -2.70
CA ALA A 84 1.96 2.47 -2.03
C ALA A 84 1.08 3.24 -3.01
N ALA A 85 -0.23 3.01 -2.94
CA ALA A 85 -1.20 3.76 -3.71
C ALA A 85 -1.90 4.81 -2.84
N ASN A 86 -2.37 5.88 -3.48
CA ASN A 86 -3.17 6.94 -2.83
C ASN A 86 -2.46 7.56 -1.60
N VAL A 87 -1.16 7.87 -1.76
CA VAL A 87 -0.32 8.49 -0.74
C VAL A 87 -0.20 9.99 -0.93
N ASP A 88 0.21 10.68 0.14
CA ASP A 88 0.63 12.08 0.12
C ASP A 88 2.10 12.17 0.57
N VAL A 89 2.66 13.38 0.60
CA VAL A 89 4.05 13.64 1.01
C VAL A 89 4.35 13.10 2.41
N SER A 90 3.41 13.26 3.36
CA SER A 90 3.61 12.83 4.74
C SER A 90 3.67 11.31 4.84
N HIS A 91 2.82 10.61 4.08
CA HIS A 91 2.86 9.17 3.97
C HIS A 91 4.20 8.69 3.39
N ILE A 92 4.64 9.24 2.24
CA ILE A 92 5.90 8.83 1.60
C ILE A 92 7.09 9.00 2.56
N ARG A 93 7.16 10.13 3.27
CA ARG A 93 8.22 10.37 4.27
C ARG A 93 8.21 9.34 5.39
N GLU A 94 7.04 8.93 5.85
CA GLU A 94 6.94 7.90 6.88
C GLU A 94 7.33 6.51 6.34
N TYR A 95 7.02 6.18 5.08
CA TYR A 95 7.54 4.96 4.45
C TYR A 95 9.08 4.96 4.41
N LEU A 96 9.68 6.04 3.90
CA LEU A 96 11.13 6.19 3.79
C LEU A 96 11.86 6.20 5.14
N LYS A 97 11.17 6.59 6.21
CA LYS A 97 11.72 6.58 7.57
C LYS A 97 11.90 5.17 8.14
N HIS A 98 11.02 4.24 7.77
CA HIS A 98 10.98 2.88 8.35
C HIS A 98 11.41 1.78 7.37
N GLY A 99 11.67 2.11 6.11
CA GLY A 99 12.07 1.14 5.10
C GLY A 99 12.23 1.78 3.73
N GLU A 100 11.92 1.00 2.69
CA GLU A 100 12.01 1.41 1.30
C GLU A 100 10.62 1.61 0.69
N LEU A 101 10.53 2.49 -0.32
CA LEU A 101 9.35 2.65 -1.15
C LEU A 101 9.80 2.71 -2.61
N ASP A 102 9.60 1.62 -3.33
CA ASP A 102 10.11 1.47 -4.70
C ASP A 102 9.21 2.19 -5.72
N ILE A 103 7.91 2.24 -5.45
CA ILE A 103 6.92 2.74 -6.41
C ILE A 103 5.66 3.29 -5.73
N ILE A 104 5.15 4.42 -6.23
CA ILE A 104 3.82 4.90 -5.90
C ILE A 104 2.86 4.75 -7.07
N GLN A 105 1.59 4.47 -6.77
CA GLN A 105 0.50 4.61 -7.73
C GLN A 105 -0.38 5.79 -7.32
N ALA A 106 -0.48 6.79 -8.18
CA ALA A 106 -1.20 8.02 -7.88
C ALA A 106 -1.98 8.48 -9.11
N LYS A 107 -3.08 9.21 -8.88
CA LYS A 107 -3.92 9.72 -9.96
C LYS A 107 -3.15 10.76 -10.77
N TYR A 108 -2.98 10.53 -12.07
CA TYR A 108 -2.35 11.49 -12.96
C TYR A 108 -2.97 11.45 -14.37
N SER A 109 -3.36 12.61 -14.88
CA SER A 109 -3.92 12.74 -16.24
C SER A 109 -3.78 14.17 -16.74
N ILE A 110 -4.11 14.42 -18.02
CA ILE A 110 -4.19 15.78 -18.57
C ILE A 110 -5.14 16.68 -17.73
N LEU A 111 -6.18 16.08 -17.15
CA LEU A 111 -7.18 16.78 -16.34
C LEU A 111 -6.80 16.87 -14.86
N ASP A 112 -5.83 16.09 -14.40
CA ASP A 112 -5.42 16.03 -13.00
C ASP A 112 -3.90 15.91 -12.88
N ARG A 113 -3.26 17.06 -12.65
CA ARG A 113 -1.80 17.22 -12.59
C ARG A 113 -1.32 17.60 -11.18
N ALA A 114 -2.15 17.42 -10.15
CA ALA A 114 -1.83 17.82 -8.78
C ALA A 114 -0.56 17.13 -8.25
N LEU A 115 -0.27 15.92 -8.72
CA LEU A 115 0.94 15.16 -8.42
C LEU A 115 2.25 15.91 -8.79
N GLU A 116 2.24 16.82 -9.77
CA GLU A 116 3.43 17.53 -10.24
C GLU A 116 4.07 18.50 -9.23
N THR A 117 3.27 19.05 -8.31
CA THR A 117 3.76 20.10 -7.42
C THR A 117 4.61 19.55 -6.28
N GLU A 118 4.18 18.45 -5.66
CA GLU A 118 4.81 17.94 -4.44
C GLU A 118 5.28 16.48 -4.54
N LEU A 119 4.46 15.59 -5.13
CA LEU A 119 4.77 14.16 -5.16
C LEU A 119 5.86 13.81 -6.18
N LEU A 120 5.80 14.36 -7.40
CA LEU A 120 6.80 14.07 -8.43
C LEU A 120 8.21 14.53 -8.06
N PRO A 121 8.42 15.76 -7.54
CA PRO A 121 9.74 16.18 -7.07
C PRO A 121 10.30 15.27 -5.98
N LEU A 122 9.48 14.93 -4.97
CA LEU A 122 9.87 14.05 -3.88
C LEU A 122 10.24 12.63 -4.38
N CYS A 123 9.41 12.07 -5.27
CA CYS A 123 9.69 10.74 -5.83
C CYS A 123 10.97 10.75 -6.66
N ARG A 124 11.23 11.81 -7.44
CA ARG A 124 12.47 11.96 -8.20
C ARG A 124 13.69 12.07 -7.29
N GLU A 125 13.60 12.83 -6.20
CA GLU A 125 14.67 12.99 -5.21
C GLU A 125 15.08 11.65 -4.57
N HIS A 126 14.11 10.80 -4.27
CA HIS A 126 14.32 9.52 -3.59
C HIS A 126 14.39 8.30 -4.53
N GLY A 127 14.36 8.49 -5.85
CA GLY A 127 14.42 7.39 -6.82
C GLY A 127 13.16 6.49 -6.85
N ILE A 128 12.02 7.01 -6.42
CA ILE A 128 10.74 6.30 -6.37
C ILE A 128 10.07 6.35 -7.75
N VAL A 129 9.65 5.19 -8.27
CA VAL A 129 8.91 5.11 -9.53
C VAL A 129 7.49 5.66 -9.34
N VAL A 130 6.99 6.42 -10.30
CA VAL A 130 5.61 6.93 -10.28
C VAL A 130 4.80 6.26 -11.39
N GLN A 131 3.73 5.57 -10.98
CA GLN A 131 2.70 5.04 -11.87
C GLN A 131 1.47 5.94 -11.79
N GLY A 132 1.17 6.61 -12.91
CA GLY A 132 0.02 7.52 -13.10
C GLY A 132 -1.27 6.83 -13.48
#